data_AF-K1R5D9-F1
#
_entry.id   AF-K1R5D9-F1
#
_cell.length_a   1.000
_cell.length_b   1.000
_cell.length_c   1.000
_cell.angle_alpha   90.00
_cell.angle_beta   90.00
_cell.angle_gamma   90.00
#
_symmetry.space_group_name_H-M   'P 1'
#
loop_
_entity.id
_entity.type
_entity.pdbx_description
1 polymer ?
#
loop_
_entity_poly.entity_id
_entity_poly.type
_entity_poly.pdbx_seq_one_letter_code
_entity_poly.pdbx_strand_id
1 'polypeptide(L)'
;AADTYTLRGTLLESRNMVDDRGFWINRPYEWGYADNYGSDCLAGGDAMDGKGQSNGFRIANAMQPDGTPVELKYIDFVKVQVGVNAKSGPLGEVSTEVFSFADLSIAE
;
A
#
# COMPACT_ATOMS: atom_id res chain seq x y z
N ALA A 1 -34.67 5.05 13.09
CA ALA A 1 -33.85 4.87 11.87
C ALA A 1 -32.44 4.51 12.32
N ALA A 2 -31.72 3.67 11.58
CA ALA A 2 -30.30 3.46 11.88
C ALA A 2 -29.51 4.72 11.48
N ASP A 3 -28.52 5.10 12.28
CA ASP A 3 -27.63 6.20 11.95
C ASP A 3 -26.75 5.78 10.75
N THR A 4 -26.83 6.53 9.66
CA THR A 4 -26.09 6.26 8.43
C THR A 4 -25.19 7.42 8.06
N TYR A 5 -24.01 7.13 7.52
CA TYR A 5 -23.11 8.12 6.94
C TYR A 5 -22.60 7.61 5.58
N THR A 6 -22.04 8.52 4.77
CA THR A 6 -21.47 8.19 3.45
C THR A 6 -20.06 8.73 3.34
N LEU A 7 -19.12 7.87 2.99
CA LEU A 7 -17.74 8.24 2.68
C LEU A 7 -17.61 8.47 1.16
N ARG A 8 -16.74 9.42 0.78
CA ARG A 8 -16.43 9.73 -0.61
C ARG A 8 -14.92 9.76 -0.80
N GLY A 9 -14.47 9.36 -1.97
CA GLY A 9 -13.06 9.28 -2.32
C GLY A 9 -12.79 8.04 -3.17
N THR A 10 -11.51 7.75 -3.40
CA THR A 10 -11.08 6.51 -4.04
C THR A 10 -11.33 5.34 -3.10
N LEU A 11 -12.02 4.31 -3.59
CA LEU A 11 -12.21 3.04 -2.90
C LEU A 11 -11.47 1.96 -3.68
N LEU A 12 -10.46 1.37 -3.05
CA LEU A 12 -9.75 0.23 -3.59
C LEU A 12 -10.57 -1.04 -3.35
N GLU A 13 -10.53 -1.96 -4.31
CA GLU A 13 -11.14 -3.28 -4.17
C GLU A 13 -10.47 -4.03 -3.02
N SER A 14 -11.26 -4.66 -2.15
CA SER A 14 -10.69 -5.47 -1.09
C SER A 14 -9.98 -6.70 -1.65
N ARG A 15 -8.74 -6.92 -1.23
CA ARG A 15 -7.91 -8.07 -1.63
C ARG A 15 -7.72 -9.08 -0.49
N ASN A 16 -8.38 -8.87 0.65
CA ASN A 16 -8.32 -9.79 1.77
C ASN A 16 -9.26 -11.00 1.57
N MET A 17 -8.77 -12.19 1.86
CA MET A 17 -9.52 -13.43 1.71
C MET A 17 -8.98 -14.51 2.65
N VAL A 18 -9.74 -15.60 2.81
CA VAL A 18 -9.25 -16.81 3.48
C VAL A 18 -8.56 -17.70 2.46
N ASP A 19 -7.31 -18.10 2.73
CA ASP A 19 -6.56 -19.04 1.90
C ASP A 19 -7.02 -20.50 2.12
N ASP A 20 -6.47 -21.43 1.33
CA ASP A 20 -6.84 -22.85 1.38
C ASP A 20 -6.49 -23.53 2.72
N ARG A 21 -5.67 -22.88 3.57
CA ARG A 21 -5.30 -23.35 4.90
C ARG A 21 -6.18 -22.75 6.00
N GLY A 22 -7.10 -21.86 5.65
CA GLY A 22 -7.99 -21.18 6.59
C GLY A 22 -7.43 -19.89 7.19
N PHE A 23 -6.31 -19.37 6.69
CA PHE A 23 -5.73 -18.11 7.16
C PHE A 23 -6.26 -16.92 6.37
N TRP A 24 -6.56 -15.83 7.06
CA TRP A 24 -6.76 -14.54 6.40
C TRP A 24 -5.44 -14.06 5.80
N ILE A 25 -5.48 -13.72 4.53
CA ILE A 25 -4.37 -13.13 3.79
C ILE A 25 -4.85 -11.87 3.09
N ASN A 26 -3.93 -10.93 2.85
CA ASN A 26 -4.17 -9.78 1.99
C ASN A 26 -3.31 -9.92 0.74
N ARG A 27 -3.94 -10.10 -0.43
CA ARG A 27 -3.19 -10.23 -1.69
C ARG A 27 -2.61 -8.87 -2.10
N PRO A 28 -1.44 -8.85 -2.74
CA PRO A 28 -0.87 -7.61 -3.23
C PRO A 28 -1.78 -6.96 -4.28
N TYR A 29 -1.75 -5.63 -4.32
CA TYR A 29 -2.18 -4.81 -5.43
C TYR A 29 -1.13 -4.79 -6.53
N GLU A 30 -1.43 -4.08 -7.61
CA GLU A 30 -0.44 -3.75 -8.62
C GLU A 30 0.68 -2.86 -8.03
N TRP A 31 1.75 -2.69 -8.79
CA TRP A 31 2.87 -1.85 -8.41
C TRP A 31 2.44 -0.43 -7.99
N GLY A 32 3.04 0.10 -6.91
CA GLY A 32 2.90 1.51 -6.52
C GLY A 32 2.02 1.78 -5.28
N TYR A 33 1.49 0.74 -4.62
CA TYR A 33 0.79 0.89 -3.34
C TYR A 33 1.78 0.72 -2.16
N ALA A 34 1.65 1.54 -1.12
CA ALA A 34 2.68 1.69 -0.07
C ALA A 34 2.99 0.40 0.73
N ASP A 35 1.96 -0.39 1.01
CA ASP A 35 2.03 -1.64 1.80
C ASP A 35 1.77 -2.86 0.91
N ASN A 36 2.36 -2.83 -0.29
CA ASN A 36 2.17 -3.89 -1.28
C ASN A 36 3.32 -4.89 -1.24
N TYR A 37 3.12 -6.07 -0.65
CA TYR A 37 4.11 -7.15 -0.77
C TYR A 37 4.01 -7.85 -2.14
N GLY A 38 4.25 -7.08 -3.20
CA GLY A 38 4.05 -7.46 -4.60
C GLY A 38 5.34 -7.46 -5.41
N SER A 39 5.24 -7.08 -6.69
CA SER A 39 6.40 -7.03 -7.61
C SER A 39 7.34 -5.85 -7.36
N ASP A 40 6.95 -4.91 -6.50
CA ASP A 40 7.71 -3.74 -6.05
C ASP A 40 8.61 -4.01 -4.84
N CYS A 41 8.56 -5.22 -4.25
CA CYS A 41 9.44 -5.57 -3.15
C CYS A 41 10.91 -5.42 -3.56
N LEU A 42 11.65 -4.60 -2.81
CA LEU A 42 13.08 -4.47 -2.98
C LEU A 42 13.78 -5.70 -2.40
N ALA A 43 14.91 -6.07 -2.99
CA ALA A 43 15.71 -7.18 -2.50
C ALA A 43 16.33 -6.82 -1.13
N GLY A 44 16.31 -7.78 -0.22
CA GLY A 44 16.76 -7.59 1.16
C GLY A 44 15.59 -7.50 2.13
N GLY A 45 15.87 -7.84 3.38
CA GLY A 45 14.93 -7.83 4.47
C GLY A 45 14.48 -9.21 4.94
N ASP A 46 14.03 -9.27 6.19
CA ASP A 46 13.59 -10.48 6.86
C ASP A 46 12.08 -10.40 7.12
N ALA A 47 11.33 -11.40 6.65
CA ALA A 47 9.88 -11.46 6.81
C ALA A 47 9.46 -11.83 8.25
N MET A 48 10.37 -12.32 9.08
CA MET A 48 10.10 -12.73 10.46
C MET A 48 10.14 -11.55 11.43
N ASP A 49 11.07 -10.61 11.26
CA ASP A 49 11.19 -9.42 12.10
C ASP A 49 10.84 -8.11 11.38
N GLY A 50 10.53 -8.18 10.08
CA GLY A 50 10.16 -7.05 9.22
C GLY A 50 11.33 -6.13 8.86
N LYS A 51 12.55 -6.42 9.33
CA LYS A 51 13.68 -5.52 9.14
C LYS A 51 14.12 -5.53 7.69
N GLY A 52 14.22 -4.35 7.08
CA GLY A 52 14.72 -4.17 5.72
C GLY A 52 13.72 -4.54 4.62
N GLN A 53 12.52 -5.01 4.98
CA GLN A 53 11.44 -5.22 4.02
C GLN A 53 10.91 -3.86 3.57
N SER A 54 10.95 -3.61 2.27
CA SER A 54 10.53 -2.33 1.70
C SER A 54 10.02 -2.49 0.28
N ASN A 55 9.10 -1.62 -0.10
CA ASN A 55 8.60 -1.51 -1.46
C ASN A 55 9.23 -0.31 -2.14
N GLY A 56 9.60 -0.47 -3.40
CA GLY A 56 10.25 0.56 -4.20
C GLY A 56 9.35 1.10 -5.30
N PHE A 57 9.28 2.42 -5.40
CA PHE A 57 8.74 3.09 -6.58
C PHE A 57 9.72 4.13 -7.10
N ARG A 58 9.64 4.44 -8.40
CA ARG A 58 10.43 5.50 -9.03
C ARG A 58 9.54 6.71 -9.24
N ILE A 59 9.98 7.88 -8.80
CA ILE A 59 9.24 9.14 -9.06
C ILE A 59 9.14 9.46 -10.55
N ALA A 60 10.03 8.89 -11.37
CA ALA A 60 9.99 8.97 -12.84
C ALA A 60 8.80 8.24 -13.47
N ASN A 61 8.11 7.36 -12.72
CA ASN A 61 6.88 6.69 -13.17
C ASN A 61 5.63 7.51 -12.84
N ALA A 62 5.76 8.73 -12.34
CA ALA A 62 4.62 9.58 -12.03
C ALA A 62 3.82 9.91 -13.30
N MET A 63 2.50 9.92 -13.16
CA MET A 63 1.55 10.15 -14.24
C MET A 63 0.58 11.26 -13.86
N GLN A 64 0.17 12.07 -14.84
CA GLN A 64 -0.94 12.99 -14.74
C GLN A 64 -2.29 12.24 -14.71
N PRO A 65 -3.40 12.89 -14.28
CA PRO A 65 -4.71 12.25 -14.26
C PRO A 65 -5.21 11.72 -15.61
N ASP A 66 -4.70 12.27 -16.72
CA ASP A 66 -5.02 11.83 -18.08
C ASP A 66 -4.14 10.66 -18.57
N GLY A 67 -3.24 10.15 -17.73
CA GLY A 67 -2.34 9.05 -18.06
C GLY A 67 -1.12 9.47 -18.88
N THR A 68 -0.80 10.76 -18.96
CA THR A 68 0.49 11.22 -19.52
C THR A 68 1.60 11.20 -18.47
N PRO A 69 2.86 10.88 -18.81
CA PRO A 69 3.98 10.94 -17.86
C PRO A 69 4.23 12.37 -17.35
N VAL A 70 4.67 12.51 -16.10
CA VAL A 70 5.11 13.79 -15.52
C VAL A 70 6.52 13.66 -14.92
N GLU A 71 7.35 14.67 -15.17
CA GLU A 71 8.69 14.75 -14.60
C GLU A 71 8.64 15.45 -13.24
N LEU A 72 8.90 14.68 -12.17
CA LEU A 72 9.01 15.20 -10.80
C LEU A 72 10.48 15.33 -10.40
N LYS A 73 10.84 16.45 -9.76
CA LYS A 73 12.20 16.66 -9.24
C LYS A 73 12.44 15.97 -7.90
N TYR A 74 11.44 16.01 -7.01
CA TYR A 74 11.48 15.45 -5.65
C TYR A 74 10.05 15.32 -5.10
N ILE A 75 9.90 14.69 -3.93
CA ILE A 75 8.66 14.60 -3.16
C ILE A 75 8.83 15.42 -1.87
N ASP A 76 8.02 16.46 -1.68
CA ASP A 76 8.03 17.25 -0.43
C ASP A 76 7.28 16.54 0.71
N PHE A 77 6.17 15.90 0.39
CA PHE A 77 5.27 15.32 1.38
C PHE A 77 4.75 13.97 0.92
N VAL A 78 4.73 13.01 1.85
CA VAL A 78 4.08 11.71 1.66
C VAL A 78 2.82 11.67 2.52
N LYS A 79 1.69 11.35 1.90
CA LYS A 79 0.41 11.14 2.57
C LYS A 79 0.03 9.68 2.48
N VAL A 80 -0.11 9.03 3.64
CA VAL A 80 -0.63 7.66 3.74
C VAL A 80 -2.09 7.71 4.11
N GLN A 81 -2.93 7.00 3.37
CA GLN A 81 -4.35 6.84 3.67
C GLN A 81 -4.78 5.41 3.41
N VAL A 82 -5.66 4.90 4.26
CA VAL A 82 -6.33 3.61 4.03
C VAL A 82 -7.34 3.80 2.90
N GLY A 83 -7.12 3.10 1.78
CA GLY A 83 -8.00 3.13 0.60
C GLY A 83 -9.05 2.02 0.57
N VAL A 84 -9.05 1.11 1.54
CA VAL A 84 -9.95 -0.03 1.64
C VAL A 84 -11.00 0.16 2.73
N ASN A 85 -12.20 -0.35 2.49
CA ASN A 85 -13.25 -0.45 3.50
C ASN A 85 -13.65 -1.92 3.67
N ALA A 86 -12.87 -2.65 4.46
CA ALA A 86 -12.98 -4.09 4.60
C ALA A 86 -12.57 -4.55 6.01
N LYS A 87 -12.94 -5.80 6.34
CA LYS A 87 -12.52 -6.49 7.57
C LYS A 87 -12.19 -7.94 7.27
N SER A 88 -11.21 -8.50 7.99
CA SER A 88 -10.84 -9.90 7.89
C SER A 88 -11.65 -10.78 8.85
N GLY A 89 -12.98 -10.78 8.65
CA GLY A 89 -13.90 -11.63 9.42
C GLY A 89 -13.73 -11.47 10.94
N PRO A 90 -13.42 -12.55 11.70
CA PRO A 90 -13.17 -12.50 13.13
C PRO A 90 -11.99 -11.64 13.58
N LEU A 91 -10.98 -11.40 12.72
CA LEU A 91 -9.88 -10.48 13.04
C LEU A 91 -10.40 -9.04 13.19
N GLY A 92 -11.51 -8.73 12.53
CA GLY A 92 -12.22 -7.46 12.70
C GLY A 92 -11.59 -6.26 11.99
N GLU A 93 -10.41 -6.41 11.39
CA GLU A 93 -9.65 -5.31 10.79
C GLU A 93 -8.98 -5.71 9.47
N VAL A 94 -8.57 -4.69 8.71
CA VAL A 94 -7.58 -4.72 7.63
C VAL A 94 -6.80 -3.41 7.75
N SER A 95 -5.53 -3.50 8.11
CA SER A 95 -4.67 -2.34 8.34
C SER A 95 -3.79 -2.08 7.11
N THR A 96 -3.53 -0.80 6.86
CA THR A 96 -2.42 -0.38 6.01
C THR A 96 -1.24 -0.12 6.93
N GLU A 97 -0.17 -0.89 6.78
CA GLU A 97 1.00 -0.82 7.64
C GLU A 97 2.15 -0.15 6.90
N VAL A 98 2.61 0.99 7.41
CA VAL A 98 3.77 1.70 6.86
C VAL A 98 4.66 2.16 8.00
N PHE A 99 5.91 1.71 8.01
CA PHE A 99 6.86 2.02 9.07
C PHE A 99 7.61 3.35 8.82
N SER A 100 8.16 3.52 7.62
CA SER A 100 8.94 4.71 7.25
C SER A 100 8.97 4.92 5.73
N PHE A 101 9.46 6.09 5.34
CA PHE A 101 9.80 6.42 3.96
C PHE A 101 11.26 6.83 3.90
N ALA A 102 11.97 6.40 2.85
CA ALA A 102 13.36 6.76 2.63
C ALA A 102 13.58 7.15 1.17
N ASP A 103 14.37 8.19 0.94
CA ASP A 103 14.87 8.52 -0.38
C ASP A 103 16.14 7.70 -0.63
N LEU A 104 16.02 6.67 -1.47
CA LEU A 104 17.14 5.77 -1.78
C LEU A 104 18.20 6.42 -2.69
N SER A 105 17.95 7.63 -3.23
CA SER A 105 18.94 8.39 -4.00
C SER A 105 19.87 9.21 -3.12
N ILE A 106 19.46 9.48 -1.87
CA ILE A 106 20.24 10.16 -0.86
C ILE A 106 20.77 9.05 0.06
N ALA A 107 21.92 8.47 -0.29
CA ALA A 107 22.56 7.52 0.61
C ALA A 107 22.89 8.20 1.96
N GLU A 108 22.64 7.50 3.06
CA GLU A 108 23.15 7.89 4.40
C GLU A 108 24.68 7.95 4.44
#